data_AF-A0A969GXQ4-F1
#
_entry.id   AF-A0A969GXQ4-F1
#
_cell.length_a   1.000
_cell.length_b   1.000
_cell.length_c   1.000
_cell.angle_alpha   90.00
_cell.angle_beta   90.00
_cell.angle_gamma   90.00
#
_symmetry.space_group_name_H-M   'P 1'
#
loop_
_entity.id
_entity.type
_entity.pdbx_description
1 polymer ?
#
loop_
_entity_poly.entity_id
_entity_poly.type
_entity_poly.pdbx_seq_one_letter_code
_entity_poly.pdbx_strand_id
1 'polypeptide(L)'
;PTQRGYGLWIESSSPTVTNSTFRGNTHDGITVNGNSTPIIQDNVFVDNRASGVAVFGTAQPQIRNNVFEHTGFGINVTEHATPLIIGNRITRNRNGIVVQESARPICGKTRSKATRKLGWWRSPNPSLTWEPPPPPAIISSATTDNTTSTPPPLANRSPLWAISSTPNGSQGKSRPLEQLS
;
A
#
# COMPACT_ATOMS: atom_id res chain seq x y z
N PRO A 1 -13.76 -32.15 -12.06
CA PRO A 1 -13.35 -31.26 -10.94
C PRO A 1 -12.32 -30.21 -11.41
N THR A 2 -12.76 -28.96 -11.62
CA THR A 2 -11.83 -27.86 -11.89
C THR A 2 -11.29 -27.35 -10.56
N GLN A 3 -10.15 -27.88 -10.12
CA GLN A 3 -9.43 -27.29 -8.99
C GLN A 3 -9.22 -25.81 -9.30
N ARG A 4 -9.68 -24.94 -8.40
CA ARG A 4 -9.30 -23.53 -8.40
C ARG A 4 -7.79 -23.51 -8.12
N GLY A 5 -6.96 -23.59 -9.15
CA GLY A 5 -5.51 -23.73 -9.01
C GLY A 5 -4.86 -22.42 -8.58
N TYR A 6 -5.13 -22.01 -7.34
CA TYR A 6 -4.36 -21.01 -6.61
C TYR A 6 -3.16 -21.70 -5.96
N GLY A 7 -2.00 -21.03 -5.94
CA GLY A 7 -0.83 -21.56 -5.23
C GLY A 7 -0.93 -21.31 -3.72
N LEU A 8 -1.22 -20.08 -3.32
CA LEU A 8 -1.37 -19.68 -1.92
C LEU A 8 -2.38 -18.53 -1.78
N TRP A 9 -3.29 -18.66 -0.82
CA TRP A 9 -4.28 -17.64 -0.46
C TRP A 9 -3.96 -17.07 0.93
N ILE A 10 -3.72 -15.76 1.00
CA ILE A 10 -3.44 -15.03 2.24
C ILE A 10 -4.60 -14.08 2.49
N GLU A 11 -5.27 -14.27 3.62
CA GLU A 11 -6.40 -13.44 4.03
C GLU A 11 -6.25 -13.05 5.50
N SER A 12 -6.40 -11.74 5.76
CA SER A 12 -6.26 -11.12 7.08
C SER A 12 -5.07 -11.63 7.91
N SER A 13 -3.93 -11.85 7.25
CA SER A 13 -2.71 -12.39 7.87
C SER A 13 -1.45 -11.85 7.19
N SER A 14 -0.32 -11.93 7.89
CA SER A 14 0.94 -11.33 7.44
C SER A 14 2.12 -12.33 7.45
N PRO A 15 2.01 -13.47 6.75
CA PRO A 15 3.13 -14.40 6.62
C PRO A 15 4.27 -13.81 5.78
N THR A 16 5.47 -14.38 5.96
CA THR A 16 6.62 -14.15 5.08
C THR A 16 6.75 -15.33 4.12
N VAL A 17 6.64 -15.05 2.83
CA VAL A 17 6.84 -16.01 1.74
C VAL A 17 8.14 -15.67 1.04
N THR A 18 9.12 -16.54 1.17
CA THR A 18 10.46 -16.34 0.59
C THR A 18 11.02 -17.61 -0.04
N ASN A 19 11.91 -17.45 -1.02
CA ASN A 19 12.65 -18.53 -1.68
C ASN A 19 11.77 -19.68 -2.20
N SER A 20 10.55 -19.36 -2.63
CA SER A 20 9.57 -20.33 -3.11
C SER A 20 9.32 -20.19 -4.61
N THR A 21 8.90 -21.28 -5.25
CA THR A 21 8.54 -21.30 -6.67
C THR A 21 7.07 -21.61 -6.84
N PHE A 22 6.31 -20.68 -7.43
CA PHE A 22 4.90 -20.83 -7.78
C PHE A 22 4.79 -21.06 -9.28
N ARG A 23 4.53 -22.31 -9.68
CA ARG A 23 4.55 -22.73 -11.08
C ARG A 23 3.29 -23.44 -11.54
N GLY A 24 2.82 -23.11 -12.74
CA GLY A 24 1.78 -23.88 -13.42
C GLY A 24 0.39 -23.77 -12.78
N ASN A 25 0.17 -22.75 -11.95
CA ASN A 25 -1.11 -22.54 -11.30
C ASN A 25 -2.17 -22.14 -12.35
N THR A 26 -3.33 -22.77 -12.31
CA THR A 26 -4.41 -22.49 -13.28
C THR A 26 -5.09 -21.13 -13.03
N HIS A 27 -4.84 -20.52 -11.87
CA HIS A 27 -5.28 -19.18 -11.48
C HIS A 27 -4.08 -18.33 -11.04
N ASP A 28 -4.08 -17.79 -9.82
CA ASP A 28 -3.02 -16.93 -9.28
C ASP A 28 -1.95 -17.75 -8.54
N GLY A 29 -0.70 -17.34 -8.64
CA GLY A 29 0.38 -17.90 -7.81
C GLY A 29 0.13 -17.61 -6.32
N ILE A 30 0.03 -16.32 -5.97
CA ILE A 30 -0.38 -15.87 -4.64
C ILE A 30 -1.52 -14.86 -4.76
N THR A 31 -2.55 -15.05 -3.96
CA THR A 31 -3.63 -14.07 -3.75
C THR A 31 -3.52 -13.49 -2.34
N VAL A 32 -3.54 -12.16 -2.23
CA VAL A 32 -3.53 -11.43 -0.95
C VAL A 32 -4.81 -10.61 -0.84
N ASN A 33 -5.57 -10.82 0.23
CA ASN A 33 -6.84 -10.16 0.48
C ASN A 33 -6.97 -9.66 1.93
N GLY A 34 -7.93 -8.75 2.18
CA GLY A 34 -8.25 -8.20 3.49
C GLY A 34 -7.15 -7.28 4.04
N ASN A 35 -7.12 -7.11 5.36
CA ASN A 35 -6.12 -6.30 6.04
C ASN A 35 -4.80 -7.08 6.25
N SER A 36 -4.18 -7.50 5.16
CA SER A 36 -2.99 -8.35 5.15
C SER A 36 -1.72 -7.54 4.84
N THR A 37 -0.63 -7.81 5.55
CA THR A 37 0.68 -7.17 5.31
C THR A 37 1.83 -8.16 5.11
N PRO A 38 1.68 -9.18 4.23
CA PRO A 38 2.70 -10.21 4.05
C PRO A 38 3.94 -9.66 3.33
N ILE A 39 5.06 -10.35 3.55
CA ILE A 39 6.31 -10.10 2.83
C ILE A 39 6.46 -11.21 1.79
N ILE A 40 6.46 -10.85 0.51
CA ILE A 40 6.65 -11.75 -0.62
C ILE A 40 7.98 -11.36 -1.27
N GLN A 41 9.05 -12.11 -0.99
CA GLN A 41 10.39 -11.77 -1.47
C GLN A 41 11.19 -12.94 -2.01
N ASP A 42 12.03 -12.67 -3.02
CA ASP A 42 12.96 -13.67 -3.58
C ASP A 42 12.26 -14.95 -4.08
N ASN A 43 11.01 -14.83 -4.55
CA ASN A 43 10.24 -15.93 -5.11
C ASN A 43 10.27 -15.91 -6.65
N VAL A 44 9.94 -17.08 -7.23
CA VAL A 44 9.82 -17.26 -8.69
C VAL A 44 8.38 -17.62 -9.04
N PHE A 45 7.75 -16.79 -9.86
CA PHE A 45 6.41 -17.00 -10.41
C PHE A 45 6.54 -17.30 -11.90
N VAL A 46 6.22 -18.53 -12.31
CA VAL A 46 6.41 -18.96 -13.69
C VAL A 46 5.23 -19.78 -14.22
N ASP A 47 4.84 -19.56 -15.47
CA ASP A 47 3.76 -20.32 -16.14
C ASP A 47 2.41 -20.29 -15.39
N ASN A 48 2.09 -19.20 -14.67
CA ASN A 48 0.80 -19.03 -13.97
C ASN A 48 -0.26 -18.43 -14.91
N ARG A 49 -1.42 -19.08 -15.03
CA ARG A 49 -2.40 -18.74 -16.08
C ARG A 49 -3.11 -17.40 -15.86
N ALA A 50 -3.41 -17.02 -14.61
CA ALA A 50 -4.05 -15.74 -14.29
C ALA A 50 -3.01 -14.69 -13.86
N SER A 51 -2.60 -14.65 -12.59
CA SER A 51 -1.60 -13.70 -12.11
C SER A 51 -0.43 -14.38 -11.40
N GLY A 52 0.74 -13.74 -11.36
CA GLY A 52 1.80 -14.15 -10.44
C GLY A 52 1.40 -13.84 -9.01
N VAL A 53 1.17 -12.55 -8.73
CA VAL A 53 0.60 -12.06 -7.47
C VAL A 53 -0.61 -11.19 -7.75
N ALA A 54 -1.71 -11.42 -7.05
CA ALA A 54 -2.90 -10.60 -7.08
C ALA A 54 -3.21 -10.04 -5.69
N VAL A 55 -3.45 -8.73 -5.60
CA VAL A 55 -3.66 -8.00 -4.34
C VAL A 55 -5.00 -7.26 -4.38
N PHE A 56 -5.84 -7.54 -3.39
CA PHE A 56 -7.22 -7.05 -3.25
C PHE A 56 -7.45 -6.40 -1.88
N GLY A 57 -8.62 -5.79 -1.67
CA GLY A 57 -9.03 -5.21 -0.41
C GLY A 57 -8.21 -3.99 0.00
N THR A 58 -7.80 -3.97 1.26
CA THR A 58 -6.95 -2.94 1.88
C THR A 58 -5.54 -3.46 2.17
N ALA A 59 -5.13 -4.54 1.48
CA ALA A 59 -3.87 -5.21 1.73
C ALA A 59 -2.66 -4.32 1.38
N GLN A 60 -1.60 -4.46 2.18
CA GLN A 60 -0.37 -3.69 2.04
C GLN A 60 0.86 -4.62 1.99
N PRO A 61 0.93 -5.57 1.05
CA PRO A 61 2.03 -6.51 0.98
C PRO A 61 3.32 -5.83 0.50
N GLN A 62 4.46 -6.36 0.93
CA GLN A 62 5.77 -5.99 0.40
C GLN A 62 6.19 -7.03 -0.64
N ILE A 63 6.19 -6.65 -1.92
CA ILE A 63 6.55 -7.52 -3.04
C ILE A 63 7.93 -7.11 -3.52
N ARG A 64 8.97 -7.88 -3.16
CA ARG A 64 10.37 -7.47 -3.37
C ARG A 64 11.23 -8.53 -4.04
N ASN A 65 12.08 -8.12 -4.99
CA ASN A 65 13.08 -9.00 -5.61
C ASN A 65 12.53 -10.31 -6.21
N ASN A 66 11.24 -10.39 -6.54
CA ASN A 66 10.65 -11.58 -7.14
C ASN A 66 10.84 -11.57 -8.66
N VAL A 67 10.80 -12.76 -9.25
CA VAL A 67 10.83 -12.98 -10.70
C VAL A 67 9.44 -13.41 -11.16
N PHE A 68 8.89 -12.70 -12.14
CA PHE A 68 7.60 -13.00 -12.77
C PHE A 68 7.83 -13.24 -14.26
N GLU A 69 7.62 -14.47 -14.72
CA GLU A 69 7.78 -14.87 -16.12
C GLU A 69 6.63 -15.75 -16.63
N HIS A 70 6.18 -15.55 -17.88
CA HIS A 70 5.09 -16.30 -18.50
C HIS A 70 3.78 -16.37 -17.70
N THR A 71 3.46 -15.32 -16.96
CA THR A 71 2.16 -15.18 -16.30
C THR A 71 1.17 -14.35 -17.12
N GLY A 72 -0.13 -14.48 -16.84
CA GLY A 72 -1.13 -13.58 -17.40
C GLY A 72 -0.89 -12.13 -16.96
N PHE A 73 -0.99 -11.85 -15.67
CA PHE A 73 -0.54 -10.61 -15.03
C PHE A 73 0.70 -10.92 -14.19
N GLY A 74 1.76 -10.11 -14.29
CA GLY A 74 2.89 -10.23 -13.36
C GLY A 74 2.42 -9.94 -11.94
N ILE A 75 1.98 -8.70 -11.73
CA ILE A 75 1.37 -8.23 -10.48
C ILE A 75 0.05 -7.53 -10.82
N ASN A 76 -1.05 -7.97 -10.22
CA ASN A 76 -2.34 -7.28 -10.30
C ASN A 76 -2.67 -6.65 -8.95
N VAL A 77 -3.04 -5.37 -8.96
CA VAL A 77 -3.40 -4.61 -7.75
C VAL A 77 -4.74 -3.92 -7.99
N THR A 78 -5.70 -4.11 -7.11
CA THR A 78 -7.07 -3.58 -7.25
C THR A 78 -7.63 -3.07 -5.92
N GLU A 79 -8.85 -2.52 -5.94
CA GLU A 79 -9.58 -1.99 -4.79
C GLU A 79 -8.86 -0.84 -4.07
N HIS A 80 -8.53 -1.00 -2.78
CA HIS A 80 -7.87 0.00 -1.96
C HIS A 80 -6.46 -0.44 -1.54
N ALA A 81 -5.89 -1.44 -2.22
CA ALA A 81 -4.62 -2.02 -1.86
C ALA A 81 -3.46 -1.03 -2.07
N THR A 82 -2.50 -1.04 -1.14
CA THR A 82 -1.31 -0.17 -1.18
C THR A 82 -0.02 -0.98 -1.08
N PRO A 83 0.27 -1.87 -2.04
CA PRO A 83 1.45 -2.71 -1.98
C PRO A 83 2.73 -1.93 -2.26
N LEU A 84 3.84 -2.40 -1.67
CA LEU A 84 5.17 -1.89 -1.94
C LEU A 84 5.90 -2.83 -2.91
N ILE A 85 6.09 -2.40 -4.16
CA ILE A 85 6.63 -3.21 -5.25
C ILE A 85 8.06 -2.75 -5.58
N ILE A 86 9.08 -3.47 -5.09
CA ILE A 86 10.48 -3.05 -5.21
C ILE A 86 11.39 -4.11 -5.82
N GLY A 87 12.25 -3.75 -6.78
CA GLY A 87 13.33 -4.64 -7.22
C GLY A 87 12.88 -5.89 -7.98
N ASN A 88 11.60 -6.00 -8.34
CA ASN A 88 11.08 -7.18 -9.03
C ASN A 88 11.52 -7.19 -10.50
N ARG A 89 11.66 -8.39 -11.05
CA ARG A 89 11.89 -8.63 -12.48
C ARG A 89 10.62 -9.20 -13.09
N ILE A 90 9.99 -8.43 -13.97
CA ILE A 90 8.70 -8.78 -14.58
C ILE A 90 8.90 -8.81 -16.09
N THR A 91 8.98 -10.00 -16.68
CA THR A 91 9.34 -10.18 -18.09
C THR A 91 8.53 -11.28 -18.74
N ARG A 92 8.18 -11.15 -20.02
CA ARG A 92 7.43 -12.17 -20.78
C ARG A 92 6.07 -12.55 -20.18
N ASN A 93 5.47 -11.64 -19.41
CA ASN A 93 4.07 -11.78 -18.97
C ASN A 93 3.16 -11.11 -20.00
N ARG A 94 1.90 -11.58 -20.10
CA ARG A 94 0.92 -10.95 -21.00
C ARG A 94 0.71 -9.48 -20.62
N ASN A 95 0.62 -9.23 -19.32
CA ASN A 95 0.63 -7.90 -18.71
C ASN A 95 1.68 -7.83 -17.59
N GLY A 96 2.35 -6.68 -17.46
CA GLY A 96 3.40 -6.49 -16.44
C GLY A 96 2.82 -6.27 -15.04
N ILE A 97 2.70 -5.00 -14.65
CA ILE A 97 2.00 -4.58 -13.44
C ILE A 97 0.71 -3.90 -13.89
N VAL A 98 -0.42 -4.33 -13.33
CA VAL A 98 -1.73 -3.71 -13.57
C VAL A 98 -2.25 -3.17 -12.26
N VAL A 99 -2.77 -1.94 -12.31
CA VAL A 99 -3.34 -1.24 -11.17
C VAL A 99 -4.75 -0.82 -11.57
N GLN A 100 -5.73 -1.20 -10.76
CA GLN A 100 -7.15 -0.99 -11.02
C GLN A 100 -7.79 -0.25 -9.85
N GLU A 101 -8.96 0.35 -10.10
CA GLU A 101 -9.79 1.01 -9.09
C GLU A 101 -9.05 2.10 -8.28
N SER A 102 -9.13 2.06 -6.94
CA SER A 102 -8.55 3.05 -6.04
C SER A 102 -7.17 2.64 -5.50
N ALA A 103 -6.54 1.63 -6.09
CA ALA A 103 -5.28 1.07 -5.60
C ALA A 103 -4.14 2.09 -5.69
N ARG A 104 -3.28 2.11 -4.68
CA ARG A 104 -2.15 3.05 -4.57
C ARG A 104 -0.83 2.31 -4.33
N PRO A 105 -0.32 1.56 -5.32
CA PRO A 105 0.96 0.89 -5.18
C PRO A 105 2.12 1.88 -5.16
N ILE A 106 3.13 1.58 -4.36
CA ILE A 106 4.40 2.31 -4.34
C ILE A 106 5.43 1.44 -5.07
N CYS A 107 5.91 1.91 -6.22
CA CYS A 107 6.87 1.18 -7.06
C CYS A 107 8.26 1.81 -6.97
N GLY A 108 9.30 1.02 -6.71
CA GLY A 108 10.70 1.49 -6.72
C GLY A 108 11.65 0.47 -7.33
N LYS A 109 12.62 0.88 -8.16
CA LYS A 109 13.68 -0.01 -8.71
C LYS A 109 13.18 -1.29 -9.42
N THR A 110 11.93 -1.36 -9.88
CA THR A 110 11.34 -2.56 -10.51
C THR A 110 11.60 -2.56 -12.01
N ARG A 111 12.10 -3.68 -12.56
CA ARG A 111 12.37 -3.86 -13.99
C ARG A 111 11.23 -4.62 -14.64
N SER A 112 10.32 -3.91 -15.31
CA SER A 112 9.23 -4.52 -16.09
C SER A 112 9.44 -4.34 -17.59
N LYS A 113 9.42 -5.43 -18.35
CA LYS A 113 9.32 -5.42 -19.82
C LYS A 113 7.94 -6.00 -20.17
N ALA A 114 6.94 -5.12 -20.23
CA ALA A 114 5.58 -5.48 -20.62
C ALA A 114 5.45 -5.57 -22.15
N THR A 115 4.77 -6.59 -22.66
CA THR A 115 4.51 -6.75 -24.10
C THR A 115 3.29 -5.93 -24.59
N ARG A 116 2.55 -5.27 -23.68
CA ARG A 116 1.65 -4.15 -24.00
C ARG A 116 1.73 -3.10 -22.89
N LYS A 117 1.88 -1.85 -23.28
CA LYS A 117 2.01 -0.67 -22.42
C LYS A 117 0.64 0.04 -22.34
N LEU A 118 0.29 0.55 -21.14
CA LEU A 118 -0.61 1.67 -20.75
C LEU A 118 -1.53 1.23 -19.59
N GLY A 119 -1.82 2.03 -18.56
CA GLY A 119 -1.61 3.46 -18.41
C GLY A 119 -0.96 3.83 -17.07
N TRP A 120 0.07 4.64 -17.15
CA TRP A 120 0.33 5.64 -16.12
C TRP A 120 -0.54 6.83 -16.49
N TRP A 121 -1.74 6.96 -15.91
CA TRP A 121 -2.45 8.25 -15.88
C TRP A 121 -2.57 8.68 -14.43
N ARG A 122 -1.58 9.43 -13.95
CA ARG A 122 -1.80 10.35 -12.84
C ARG A 122 -2.31 11.64 -13.46
N SER A 123 -3.49 12.10 -13.06
CA SER A 123 -3.85 13.50 -13.25
C SER A 123 -2.72 14.37 -12.69
N PRO A 124 -2.27 15.42 -13.40
CA PRO A 124 -1.23 16.31 -12.89
C PRO A 124 -1.84 17.14 -11.75
N ASN A 125 -1.45 16.84 -10.51
CA ASN A 125 -1.50 17.83 -9.43
C ASN A 125 -0.05 18.32 -9.22
N PRO A 126 0.31 19.55 -9.64
CA PRO A 126 1.69 20.02 -9.69
C PRO A 126 2.33 20.36 -8.34
N SER A 127 1.74 19.97 -7.21
CA SER A 127 2.16 20.43 -5.87
C SER A 127 2.73 19.35 -4.93
N LEU A 128 3.03 18.15 -5.42
CA LEU A 128 3.68 17.11 -4.61
C LEU A 128 4.99 16.66 -5.26
N THR A 129 6.02 17.48 -5.10
CA THR A 129 7.41 17.04 -5.26
C THR A 129 7.71 16.01 -4.19
N TRP A 130 8.12 14.82 -4.63
CA TRP A 130 8.62 13.73 -3.81
C TRP A 130 9.73 14.21 -2.87
N GLU A 131 9.46 14.25 -1.57
CA GLU A 131 10.50 14.29 -0.53
C GLU A 131 10.78 12.86 -0.05
N PRO A 132 12.05 12.42 0.00
CA PRO A 132 12.39 11.15 0.63
C PRO A 132 12.07 11.22 2.13
N PRO A 133 11.66 10.09 2.77
CA PRO A 133 11.39 10.07 4.20
C PRO A 133 12.64 10.51 4.98
N PRO A 134 12.50 11.33 6.04
CA PRO A 134 13.64 11.79 6.81
C PRO A 134 14.40 10.58 7.41
N PRO A 135 15.73 10.61 7.42
CA PRO A 135 16.51 9.55 8.07
C PRO A 135 16.17 9.48 9.56
N PRO A 136 16.23 8.29 10.18
CA PRO A 136 16.02 8.15 11.62
C PRO A 136 17.04 9.01 12.38
N ALA A 137 16.55 9.82 13.33
CA ALA A 137 17.39 10.67 14.16
C ALA A 137 18.37 9.79 14.97
N ILE A 138 19.67 9.96 14.71
CA ILE A 138 20.71 9.40 15.57
C ILE A 138 20.74 10.23 16.84
N ILE A 139 20.32 9.64 17.96
CA ILE A 139 20.48 10.24 19.28
C ILE A 139 21.96 10.07 19.66
N SER A 140 22.80 11.05 19.35
CA SER A 140 24.15 11.11 19.91
C SER A 140 24.04 11.41 21.39
N SER A 141 24.34 10.42 22.22
CA SER A 141 24.57 10.60 23.66
C SER A 141 25.82 11.45 23.86
N ALA A 142 25.64 12.77 24.00
CA ALA A 142 26.67 13.66 24.50
C ALA A 142 26.59 13.70 26.03
N THR A 143 27.73 13.40 26.63
CA THR A 143 28.07 13.43 28.05
C THR A 143 27.51 14.68 28.75
N THR A 144 26.82 14.46 29.86
CA THR A 144 26.37 15.50 30.79
C THR A 144 27.58 16.20 31.41
N ASP A 145 27.68 17.52 31.20
CA ASP A 145 28.34 18.40 32.14
C ASP A 145 27.32 19.38 32.73
N ASN A 146 27.37 19.47 34.05
CA ASN A 146 26.40 20.08 34.94
C ASN A 146 26.69 21.58 35.10
N THR A 147 25.70 22.47 34.90
CA THR A 147 25.49 23.66 35.75
C THR A 147 24.22 24.45 35.36
N THR A 148 23.30 24.52 36.33
CA THR A 148 22.57 25.72 36.78
C THR A 148 21.47 26.36 35.91
N SER A 149 20.24 26.24 36.46
CA SER A 149 19.17 27.24 36.63
C SER A 149 17.88 27.14 35.80
N THR A 150 16.83 26.70 36.51
CA THR A 150 15.39 27.04 36.41
C THR A 150 14.59 26.66 35.14
N PRO A 151 13.52 25.84 35.28
CA PRO A 151 12.59 25.54 34.17
C PRO A 151 11.40 26.53 34.12
N PRO A 152 11.01 27.04 32.94
CA PRO A 152 9.68 27.62 32.72
C PRO A 152 8.65 26.52 32.35
N PRO A 153 7.34 26.77 32.57
CA PRO A 153 6.31 25.73 32.61
C PRO A 153 5.92 25.16 31.23
N LEU A 154 5.47 23.89 31.28
CA LEU A 154 5.01 23.05 30.17
C LEU A 154 3.89 23.71 29.35
N ALA A 155 4.23 24.22 28.17
CA ALA A 155 3.27 24.61 27.14
C ALA A 155 2.92 23.41 26.25
N ASN A 156 1.80 22.79 26.61
CA ASN A 156 0.97 21.93 25.78
C ASN A 156 0.75 22.54 24.38
N ARG A 157 1.29 21.93 23.33
CA ARG A 157 0.96 22.26 21.94
C ARG A 157 0.68 21.00 21.13
N SER A 158 -0.59 20.63 21.11
CA SER A 158 -1.21 19.85 20.04
C SER A 158 -1.15 20.66 18.73
N PRO A 159 -0.81 20.07 17.57
CA PRO A 159 -0.81 20.78 16.31
C PRO A 159 -2.21 20.85 15.67
N LEU A 160 -2.42 21.99 15.02
CA LEU A 160 -3.62 22.53 14.38
C LEU A 160 -4.09 21.70 13.18
N TRP A 161 -5.35 21.27 13.18
CA TRP A 161 -6.15 21.03 11.96
C TRP A 161 -7.63 21.43 12.09
N ALA A 162 -7.98 22.30 13.04
CA ALA A 162 -9.33 22.86 13.09
C ALA A 162 -9.51 23.92 11.98
N ILE A 163 -10.15 23.51 10.89
CA ILE A 163 -10.55 24.37 9.77
C ILE A 163 -11.68 25.29 10.24
N SER A 164 -11.50 26.59 10.06
CA SER A 164 -12.52 27.61 10.26
C SER A 164 -13.39 27.75 9.00
N SER A 165 -14.71 27.75 9.19
CA SER A 165 -15.65 28.34 8.24
C SER A 165 -16.84 28.91 9.00
N THR A 166 -16.91 30.24 9.07
CA THR A 166 -18.12 31.03 9.36
C THR A 166 -18.03 32.32 8.52
N PRO A 167 -19.07 33.19 8.40
CA PRO A 167 -20.44 33.10 8.94
C PRO A 167 -21.54 33.51 7.94
N ASN A 168 -22.80 33.20 8.28
CA ASN A 168 -23.99 34.09 8.19
C ASN A 168 -25.16 33.27 8.76
N GLY A 169 -25.65 33.57 9.98
CA GLY A 169 -26.68 34.58 10.25
C GLY A 169 -28.05 34.00 9.84
N SER A 170 -29.07 33.81 10.67
CA SER A 170 -29.44 34.38 11.95
C SER A 170 -30.73 33.69 12.44
N GLN A 171 -31.10 33.92 13.70
CA GLN A 171 -32.43 33.78 14.31
C GLN A 171 -32.89 32.35 14.70
N GLY A 172 -32.75 32.08 16.01
CA GLY A 172 -33.48 31.04 16.69
C GLY A 172 -34.96 31.42 16.88
N LYS A 173 -35.82 30.40 16.86
CA LYS A 173 -37.14 30.43 17.51
C LYS A 173 -37.35 29.09 18.20
N SER A 174 -37.42 29.18 19.52
CA SER A 174 -37.92 28.18 20.46
C SER A 174 -39.39 27.85 20.17
N ARG A 175 -39.74 26.55 20.16
CA ARG A 175 -41.10 26.05 20.38
C ARG A 175 -41.03 24.78 21.23
N PRO A 176 -41.86 24.64 22.28
CA PRO A 176 -41.96 23.41 23.06
C PRO A 176 -42.86 22.39 22.34
N LEU A 177 -42.55 21.10 22.50
CA LEU A 177 -43.40 19.99 22.08
C LEU A 177 -44.26 19.54 23.27
N GLU A 178 -45.57 19.79 23.16
CA GLU A 178 -46.60 19.06 23.91
C GLU A 178 -46.87 17.70 23.23
N GLN A 179 -47.04 16.71 24.11
CA GLN A 179 -47.68 15.39 24.06
C GLN A 179 -48.21 14.80 22.74
N LEU A 180 -47.99 13.48 22.59
CA LEU A 180 -49.05 12.49 22.33
C LEU A 180 -48.50 11.07 22.51
N SER A 181 -48.86 10.41 23.61
CA SER A 181 -49.26 8.99 23.78
C SER A 181 -49.31 8.65 25.26
#